data_AF-A0A382E8J1-F1
#
_entry.id   AF-A0A382E8J1-F1
#
_cell.length_a   1.000
_cell.length_b   1.000
_cell.length_c   1.000
_cell.angle_alpha   90.00
_cell.angle_beta   90.00
_cell.angle_gamma   90.00
#
_symmetry.space_group_name_H-M   'P 1'
#
loop_
_entity.id
_entity.type
_entity.pdbx_description
1 polymer ?
#
loop_
_entity_poly.entity_id
_entity_poly.type
_entity_poly.pdbx_seq_one_letter_code
_entity_poly.pdbx_strand_id
1 'polypeptide(L)'
;VLPPIDFKNWIEENRNLLKPPVGNKVVYKDTELIIMVVGGPNTRKDYHIDEGEEFFYQLKGNMVLRIMKSGKPEDIHIKEGEIFLLPPKIPHSPQRFE
;
A
#
# COMPACT_ATOMS: atom_id res chain seq x y z
N VAL A 1 -1.71 -17.25 -18.44
CA VAL A 1 -2.74 -16.98 -17.41
C VAL A 1 -2.16 -17.42 -16.08
N LEU A 2 -2.14 -16.54 -15.07
CA LEU A 2 -1.68 -16.88 -13.72
C LEU A 2 -2.82 -17.58 -12.97
N PRO A 3 -2.56 -18.67 -12.22
CA PRO A 3 -3.59 -19.35 -11.47
C PRO A 3 -4.07 -18.49 -10.29
N PRO A 4 -5.32 -18.66 -9.83
CA PRO A 4 -5.78 -18.03 -8.60
C PRO A 4 -4.96 -18.54 -7.40
N ILE A 5 -4.77 -17.69 -6.40
CA ILE A 5 -4.08 -18.03 -5.15
C ILE A 5 -5.03 -17.88 -3.96
N ASP A 6 -4.81 -18.66 -2.90
CA ASP A 6 -5.36 -18.32 -1.59
C ASP A 6 -4.57 -17.13 -1.03
N PHE A 7 -5.15 -15.94 -1.16
CA PHE A 7 -4.45 -14.72 -0.81
C PHE A 7 -4.21 -14.59 0.70
N LYS A 8 -5.09 -15.17 1.53
CA LYS A 8 -4.89 -15.17 2.99
C LYS A 8 -3.69 -16.03 3.36
N ASN A 9 -3.63 -17.24 2.81
CA ASN A 9 -2.50 -18.12 3.05
C ASN A 9 -1.18 -17.51 2.52
N TRP A 10 -1.19 -16.90 1.34
CA TRP A 10 -0.03 -16.20 0.80
C TRP A 10 0.46 -15.09 1.74
N ILE A 11 -0.45 -14.31 2.34
CA ILE A 11 -0.07 -13.26 3.31
C ILE A 11 0.58 -13.88 4.55
N GLU A 12 0.04 -14.97 5.09
CA GLU A 12 0.61 -15.64 6.27
C GLU A 12 2.02 -16.20 5.98
N GLU A 13 2.21 -16.86 4.84
CA GLU A 13 3.51 -17.39 4.41
C GLU A 13 4.57 -16.31 4.23
N ASN A 14 4.14 -15.09 3.90
CA ASN A 14 5.03 -13.95 3.65
C ASN A 14 5.08 -12.94 4.80
N ARG A 15 4.41 -13.22 5.93
CA ARG A 15 4.28 -12.31 7.09
C ARG A 15 5.63 -11.85 7.64
N ASN A 16 6.67 -12.66 7.52
CA ASN A 16 8.03 -12.32 7.92
C ASN A 16 8.69 -11.23 7.04
N LEU A 17 8.25 -11.08 5.79
CA LEU A 17 8.72 -10.05 4.85
C LEU A 17 7.87 -8.77 4.92
N LEU A 18 6.64 -8.87 5.42
CA LEU A 18 5.70 -7.75 5.58
C LEU A 18 5.95 -6.93 6.86
N LYS A 19 7.19 -6.91 7.33
CA LYS A 19 7.65 -6.15 8.50
C LYS A 19 9.09 -5.68 8.27
N PRO A 20 9.61 -4.75 9.08
CA PRO A 20 11.00 -4.32 8.97
C PRO A 20 11.98 -5.51 9.00
N PRO A 21 13.06 -5.48 8.20
CA PRO A 21 13.51 -4.37 7.35
C PRO A 21 12.90 -4.34 5.93
N VAL A 22 12.06 -5.31 5.55
CA VAL A 22 11.57 -5.45 4.17
C VAL A 22 10.26 -4.67 3.95
N GLY A 23 9.25 -4.91 4.78
CA GLY A 23 8.00 -4.14 4.85
C GLY A 23 6.98 -4.38 3.72
N ASN A 24 7.38 -4.87 2.54
CA ASN A 24 6.47 -5.11 1.42
C ASN A 24 6.92 -6.29 0.54
N LYS A 25 5.99 -6.81 -0.26
CA LYS A 25 6.28 -7.84 -1.26
C LYS A 25 5.31 -7.77 -2.45
N VAL A 26 5.84 -7.86 -3.66
CA VAL A 26 5.06 -8.05 -4.89
C VAL A 26 4.50 -9.48 -4.97
N VAL A 27 3.23 -9.61 -5.35
CA VAL A 27 2.53 -10.90 -5.45
C VAL A 27 2.93 -11.65 -6.71
N TYR A 28 2.94 -10.94 -7.85
CA TYR A 28 3.36 -11.46 -9.15
C TYR A 28 4.53 -10.64 -9.67
N LYS A 29 5.51 -11.33 -10.28
CA LYS A 29 6.66 -10.70 -10.93
C LYS A 29 6.41 -10.61 -12.42
N ASP A 30 7.06 -9.66 -13.08
CA ASP A 30 7.06 -9.49 -14.53
C ASP A 30 5.65 -9.29 -15.13
N THR A 31 4.81 -8.53 -14.42
CA THR A 31 3.46 -8.13 -14.83
C THR A 31 3.34 -6.62 -14.97
N GLU A 32 2.46 -6.16 -15.87
CA GLU A 32 2.16 -4.73 -16.02
C GLU A 32 1.43 -4.18 -14.79
N LEU A 33 0.46 -4.93 -14.25
CA LEU A 33 -0.20 -4.59 -13.00
C LEU A 33 0.68 -5.00 -11.81
N ILE A 34 1.12 -4.03 -11.02
CA ILE A 34 1.87 -4.27 -9.79
C ILE A 34 0.87 -4.51 -8.66
N ILE A 35 0.76 -5.77 -8.23
CA ILE A 35 -0.01 -6.13 -7.03
C ILE A 35 0.99 -6.33 -5.88
N MET A 36 0.91 -5.47 -4.87
CA MET A 36 1.83 -5.47 -3.75
C MET A 36 1.07 -5.56 -2.42
N VAL A 37 1.60 -6.35 -1.49
CA VAL A 37 1.18 -6.33 -0.09
C VAL A 37 2.21 -5.56 0.70
N VAL A 38 1.75 -4.61 1.49
CA VAL A 38 2.60 -3.74 2.32
C VAL A 38 2.14 -3.89 3.76
N GLY A 39 3.06 -4.28 4.65
CA GLY A 39 2.82 -4.33 6.08
C GLY A 39 3.46 -3.16 6.82
N GLY A 40 3.69 -3.35 8.13
CA GLY A 40 4.24 -2.33 9.01
C GLY A 40 5.02 -2.96 10.18
N PRO A 41 5.53 -2.12 11.10
CA PRO A 41 5.42 -0.66 11.09
C PRO A 41 6.38 -0.04 10.06
N ASN A 42 5.91 1.00 9.36
CA ASN A 42 6.70 1.80 8.44
C ASN A 42 6.12 3.22 8.32
N THR A 43 6.90 4.23 8.68
CA THR A 43 6.57 5.64 8.48
C THR A 43 7.69 6.30 7.69
N ARG A 44 7.31 7.22 6.81
CA ARG A 44 8.25 7.85 5.89
C ARG A 44 7.94 9.33 5.72
N LYS A 45 8.97 10.10 5.35
CA LYS A 45 8.86 11.56 5.15
C LYS A 45 8.74 11.96 3.69
N ASP A 46 9.20 11.10 2.79
CA ASP A 46 9.17 11.35 1.35
C ASP A 46 7.78 11.15 0.77
N TYR A 47 7.47 11.96 -0.24
CA TYR A 47 6.24 11.91 -1.02
C TYR A 47 6.52 11.30 -2.39
N HIS A 48 5.66 10.38 -2.80
CA HIS A 48 5.74 9.61 -4.03
C HIS A 48 4.75 10.21 -5.02
N ILE A 49 5.12 10.22 -6.30
CA ILE A 49 4.27 10.68 -7.38
C ILE A 49 4.27 9.56 -8.42
N ASP A 50 3.12 8.93 -8.59
CA ASP A 50 2.91 7.93 -9.64
C ASP A 50 2.16 8.57 -10.83
N GLU A 51 2.48 8.12 -12.04
CA GLU A 51 1.82 8.52 -13.27
C GLU A 51 0.49 7.78 -13.47
N GLY A 52 0.30 6.64 -12.82
CA GLY A 52 -0.93 5.85 -12.79
C GLY A 52 -1.77 6.07 -11.53
N GLU A 53 -2.94 5.42 -11.51
CA GLU A 53 -3.76 5.32 -10.30
C GLU A 53 -3.18 4.29 -9.33
N GLU A 54 -3.34 4.53 -8.03
CA GLU A 54 -2.99 3.55 -7.00
C GLU A 54 -4.23 3.06 -6.25
N PHE A 55 -4.49 1.76 -6.33
CA PHE A 55 -5.57 1.11 -5.59
C PHE A 55 -5.07 0.59 -4.24
N PHE A 56 -5.75 1.00 -3.18
CA PHE A 56 -5.51 0.56 -1.81
C PHE A 56 -6.69 -0.29 -1.33
N TYR A 57 -6.39 -1.44 -0.75
CA TYR A 57 -7.33 -2.20 0.07
C TYR A 57 -6.65 -2.55 1.39
N GLN A 58 -7.08 -1.93 2.47
CA GLN A 58 -6.46 -2.08 3.78
C GLN A 58 -6.99 -3.34 4.48
N LEU A 59 -6.41 -4.49 4.15
CA LEU A 59 -6.87 -5.80 4.61
C LEU A 59 -6.82 -6.00 6.13
N LYS A 60 -5.84 -5.40 6.81
CA LYS A 60 -5.62 -5.54 8.25
C LYS A 60 -5.00 -4.26 8.83
N GLY A 61 -5.44 -3.85 10.01
CA GLY A 61 -4.99 -2.65 10.69
C GLY A 61 -5.41 -1.37 9.95
N ASN A 62 -4.92 -0.23 10.44
CA ASN A 62 -5.24 1.08 9.89
C ASN A 62 -4.00 1.75 9.31
N MET A 63 -4.18 2.63 8.33
CA MET A 63 -3.10 3.48 7.82
C MET A 63 -3.56 4.92 7.61
N VAL A 64 -2.58 5.82 7.50
CA VAL A 64 -2.79 7.19 7.04
C VAL A 64 -2.01 7.41 5.76
N LEU A 65 -2.68 7.90 4.72
CA LEU A 65 -2.05 8.37 3.50
C LEU A 65 -2.00 9.90 3.56
N ARG A 66 -0.82 10.45 3.81
CA ARG A 66 -0.64 11.91 3.71
C ARG A 66 -0.55 12.30 2.26
N ILE A 67 -1.31 13.28 1.80
CA ILE A 67 -1.30 13.76 0.42
C ILE A 67 -1.04 15.25 0.36
N MET A 68 -0.62 15.74 -0.81
CA MET A 68 -0.58 17.17 -1.13
C MET A 68 -1.72 17.53 -2.07
N LYS A 69 -2.72 18.26 -1.57
CA LYS A 69 -3.87 18.73 -2.35
C LYS A 69 -3.86 20.25 -2.43
N SER A 70 -3.83 20.78 -3.64
CA SER A 70 -3.77 22.24 -3.88
C SER A 70 -2.65 22.94 -3.10
N GLY A 71 -1.49 22.27 -2.98
CA GLY A 71 -0.31 22.78 -2.27
C GLY A 71 -0.39 22.69 -0.74
N LYS A 72 -1.42 22.06 -0.17
CA LYS A 72 -1.58 21.88 1.28
C LYS A 72 -1.53 20.39 1.66
N PRO A 73 -0.94 20.04 2.82
CA PRO A 73 -0.99 18.68 3.32
C PRO A 73 -2.41 18.33 3.80
N GLU A 74 -2.86 17.13 3.46
CA GLU A 74 -4.13 16.54 3.90
C GLU A 74 -3.90 15.07 4.26
N ASP A 75 -4.51 14.59 5.34
CA ASP A 75 -4.40 13.21 5.79
C ASP A 75 -5.66 12.44 5.41
N ILE A 76 -5.48 11.37 4.64
CA ILE A 76 -6.55 10.40 4.33
C ILE A 76 -6.38 9.21 5.25
N HIS A 77 -7.37 8.97 6.11
CA HIS A 77 -7.42 7.78 6.94
C HIS A 77 -8.04 6.63 6.15
N ILE A 78 -7.33 5.50 6.07
CA ILE A 78 -7.81 4.28 5.43
C ILE A 78 -7.82 3.20 6.51
N LYS A 79 -9.01 2.85 6.97
CA LYS A 79 -9.24 1.90 8.06
C LYS A 79 -9.29 0.46 7.55
N GLU A 80 -9.18 -0.49 8.47
CA GLU A 80 -9.33 -1.91 8.13
C GLU A 80 -10.63 -2.18 7.38
N GLY A 81 -10.53 -2.88 6.25
CA GLY A 81 -11.65 -3.20 5.36
C GLY A 81 -11.97 -2.13 4.32
N GLU A 82 -11.41 -0.92 4.43
CA GLU A 82 -11.68 0.16 3.48
C GLU A 82 -10.86 0.01 2.19
N ILE A 83 -11.47 0.44 1.09
CA ILE A 83 -10.81 0.61 -0.21
C ILE A 83 -10.68 2.09 -0.53
N PHE A 84 -9.60 2.44 -1.22
CA PHE A 84 -9.34 3.80 -1.68
C PHE A 84 -8.63 3.76 -3.02
N LEU A 85 -9.03 4.62 -3.95
CA LEU A 85 -8.36 4.78 -5.25
C LEU A 85 -7.75 6.18 -5.31
N LEU A 86 -6.43 6.26 -5.35
CA LEU A 86 -5.70 7.51 -5.48
C LEU A 86 -5.59 7.87 -6.97
N PRO A 87 -6.03 9.07 -7.39
CA PRO A 87 -5.83 9.53 -8.76
C PRO A 87 -4.33 9.72 -9.09
N PRO A 88 -3.97 9.73 -10.37
CA PRO A 88 -2.59 9.93 -10.78
C PRO A 88 -2.03 11.29 -10.33
N LYS A 89 -0.71 11.34 -10.18
CA LYS A 89 0.07 12.57 -9.94
C LYS A 89 -0.27 13.33 -8.67
N ILE A 90 -0.91 12.65 -7.71
CA ILE A 90 -1.09 13.19 -6.36
C ILE A 90 0.12 12.80 -5.51
N PRO A 91 0.95 13.77 -5.06
CA PRO A 91 2.04 13.46 -4.15
C PRO A 91 1.48 12.86 -2.86
N HIS A 92 1.98 11.69 -2.46
CA HIS A 92 1.47 10.99 -1.29
C HIS A 92 2.57 10.28 -0.47
N SER A 93 2.35 10.11 0.84
CA SER A 93 3.31 9.52 1.79
C SER A 93 2.59 8.57 2.76
N PRO A 94 2.62 7.25 2.51
CA PRO A 94 1.97 6.26 3.36
C PRO A 94 2.58 6.17 4.76
N GLN A 95 1.72 6.07 5.77
CA GLN A 95 2.08 5.92 7.19
C GLN A 95 1.38 4.69 7.76
N ARG A 96 2.17 3.70 8.19
CA ARG A 96 1.69 2.43 8.77
C ARG A 96 2.33 2.29 10.14
N PHE A 97 1.53 2.38 11.20
CA PHE A 97 2.05 2.52 12.57
C PHE A 97 2.32 1.19 13.26
N GLU A 98 1.71 0.10 12.76
CA GLU A 98 1.73 -1.24 13.34
C GLU A 98 2.08 -2.29 12.28
#